data_AF-A0A1V4SMA8-F1
#
_entry.id   AF-A0A1V4SMA8-F1
#
_cell.length_a   1.000
_cell.length_b   1.000
_cell.length_c   1.000
_cell.angle_alpha   90.00
_cell.angle_beta   90.00
_cell.angle_gamma   90.00
#
_symmetry.space_group_name_H-M   'P 1'
#
loop_
_entity.id
_entity.type
_entity.pdbx_description
1 polymer ?
#
loop_
_entity_poly.entity_id
_entity_poly.type
_entity_poly.pdbx_seq_one_letter_code
_entity_poly.pdbx_strand_id
1 'polypeptide(L)'
;MVVSFKQLELFRDLEIRKSEISEASNIDLFNSKTDTGNTIEVCHQHVIMLLNKVKTKEISEEHLLEWVNTVMFTDLFKYCEEYRDCIASVISELEEIDEEGKELSDEKIDKYISALVKNIEL
;
A
#
# COMPACT_ATOMS: atom_id res chain seq x y z
N MET A 1 -5.32 18.01 9.17
CA MET A 1 -5.96 18.46 7.90
C MET A 1 -6.97 17.42 7.45
N VAL A 2 -7.76 17.70 6.42
CA VAL A 2 -8.78 16.76 5.92
C VAL A 2 -8.43 16.36 4.49
N VAL A 3 -8.38 15.06 4.22
CA VAL A 3 -8.11 14.47 2.90
C VAL A 3 -9.38 13.83 2.38
N SER A 4 -9.62 13.92 1.06
CA SER A 4 -10.78 13.26 0.48
C SER A 4 -10.64 11.74 0.54
N PHE A 5 -11.66 11.06 1.07
CA PHE A 5 -11.75 9.60 1.08
C PHE A 5 -11.58 9.03 -0.33
N LYS A 6 -12.21 9.65 -1.33
CA LYS A 6 -12.11 9.23 -2.74
C LYS A 6 -10.69 9.33 -3.28
N GLN A 7 -9.94 10.38 -2.93
CA GLN A 7 -8.53 10.48 -3.33
C GLN A 7 -7.70 9.36 -2.70
N LEU A 8 -7.98 8.99 -1.45
CA LEU A 8 -7.28 7.90 -0.80
C LEU A 8 -7.65 6.52 -1.36
N GLU A 9 -8.86 6.32 -1.89
CA GLU A 9 -9.20 5.11 -2.66
C GLU A 9 -8.38 5.02 -3.95
N LEU A 10 -8.29 6.12 -4.71
CA LEU A 10 -7.45 6.18 -5.92
C LEU A 10 -5.97 5.92 -5.60
N PHE A 11 -5.49 6.45 -4.48
CA PHE A 11 -4.13 6.22 -4.01
C PHE A 11 -3.90 4.76 -3.59
N ARG A 12 -4.85 4.14 -2.88
CA ARG A 12 -4.80 2.71 -2.52
C ARG A 12 -4.53 1.85 -3.75
N ASP A 13 -5.17 2.18 -4.86
CA ASP A 13 -5.09 1.40 -6.10
C ASP A 13 -3.93 1.84 -7.03
N LEU A 14 -3.09 2.77 -6.54
CA LEU A 14 -2.00 3.44 -7.26
C LEU A 14 -2.44 4.06 -8.59
N GLU A 15 -3.66 4.60 -8.63
CA GLU A 15 -4.17 5.39 -9.76
C GLU A 15 -3.71 6.85 -9.72
N ILE A 16 -3.37 7.35 -8.52
CA ILE A 16 -2.74 8.66 -8.30
C ILE A 16 -1.53 8.50 -7.40
N ARG A 17 -0.58 9.44 -7.51
CA ARG A 17 0.61 9.52 -6.66
C ARG A 17 0.32 10.25 -5.35
N LYS A 18 1.20 10.05 -4.37
CA LYS A 18 1.19 10.79 -3.10
C LYS A 18 1.22 12.32 -3.31
N SER A 19 2.06 12.78 -4.24
CA SER A 19 2.22 14.22 -4.57
C SER A 19 0.93 14.84 -5.09
N GLU A 20 0.08 14.09 -5.81
CA GLU A 20 -1.22 14.56 -6.29
C GLU A 20 -2.22 14.80 -5.15
N ILE A 21 -1.94 14.26 -3.96
CA ILE A 21 -2.72 14.48 -2.73
C ILE A 21 -2.07 15.60 -1.89
N SER A 22 -0.77 15.47 -1.61
CA SER A 22 -0.05 16.32 -0.65
C SER A 22 0.36 17.68 -1.21
N GLU A 23 0.94 17.74 -2.42
CA GLU A 23 1.48 18.98 -3.00
C GLU A 23 0.38 19.88 -3.54
N ALA A 24 -0.66 19.29 -4.16
CA ALA A 24 -1.80 20.04 -4.67
C ALA A 24 -2.62 20.75 -3.57
N SER A 25 -2.53 20.23 -2.33
CA SER A 25 -3.40 20.65 -1.23
C SER A 25 -2.65 21.13 0.02
N ASN A 26 -1.30 21.13 0.00
CA ASN A 26 -0.44 21.36 1.16
C ASN A 26 -0.85 20.49 2.37
N ILE A 27 -1.16 19.22 2.10
CA ILE A 27 -1.66 18.26 3.09
C ILE A 27 -0.52 17.38 3.58
N ASP A 28 -0.32 17.38 4.89
CA ASP A 28 0.50 16.36 5.56
C ASP A 28 -0.37 15.13 5.87
N LEU A 29 -0.16 14.05 5.10
CA LEU A 29 -0.92 12.80 5.24
C LEU A 29 -0.75 12.16 6.63
N PHE A 30 0.40 12.32 7.27
CA PHE A 30 0.69 11.74 8.59
C PHE A 30 -0.07 12.44 9.72
N ASN A 31 -0.50 13.69 9.50
CA ASN A 31 -1.23 14.51 10.45
C ASN A 31 -2.65 14.85 9.95
N SER A 32 -3.23 13.95 9.16
CA SER A 32 -4.53 14.14 8.53
C SER A 32 -5.54 13.07 8.89
N LYS A 33 -6.80 13.41 8.66
CA LYS A 33 -7.95 12.52 8.76
C LYS A 33 -8.75 12.57 7.47
N THR A 34 -9.57 11.57 7.24
CA THR A 34 -10.48 11.54 6.09
C THR A 34 -11.65 12.51 6.31
N ASP A 35 -12.23 13.00 5.21
CA ASP A 35 -13.44 13.82 5.19
C ASP A 35 -14.70 13.07 5.69
N THR A 36 -14.70 11.74 5.59
CA THR A 36 -15.76 10.87 6.11
C THR A 36 -15.57 10.46 7.57
N GLY A 37 -14.37 10.62 8.13
CA GLY A 37 -13.98 10.09 9.43
C GLY A 37 -13.71 8.57 9.44
N ASN A 38 -13.85 7.89 8.30
CA ASN A 38 -13.58 6.46 8.14
C ASN A 38 -12.19 6.24 7.52
N THR A 39 -11.56 5.13 7.86
CA THR A 39 -10.29 4.70 7.23
C THR A 39 -10.54 3.90 5.95
N ILE A 40 -9.56 3.91 5.06
CA ILE A 40 -9.60 3.16 3.80
C ILE A 40 -9.16 1.73 4.06
N GLU A 41 -9.93 0.77 3.55
CA GLU A 41 -9.60 -0.64 3.66
C GLU A 41 -8.66 -1.09 2.55
N VAL A 42 -7.55 -1.70 2.97
CA VAL A 42 -6.60 -2.41 2.13
C VAL A 42 -6.83 -3.90 2.33
N CYS A 43 -7.50 -4.54 1.38
CA CYS A 43 -7.66 -5.99 1.32
C CYS A 43 -6.55 -6.65 0.47
N HIS A 44 -6.43 -7.97 0.60
CA HIS A 44 -5.40 -8.76 -0.10
C HIS A 44 -5.46 -8.60 -1.62
N GLN A 45 -6.66 -8.40 -2.21
CA GLN A 45 -6.81 -8.20 -3.65
C GLN A 45 -6.11 -6.93 -4.13
N HIS A 46 -6.11 -5.86 -3.33
CA HIS A 46 -5.41 -4.62 -3.69
C HIS A 46 -3.89 -4.87 -3.71
N VAL A 47 -3.35 -5.52 -2.69
CA VAL A 47 -1.92 -5.83 -2.61
C VAL A 47 -1.50 -6.76 -3.76
N ILE A 48 -2.26 -7.82 -4.04
CA ILE A 48 -2.03 -8.72 -5.18
C ILE A 48 -2.05 -7.94 -6.50
N MET A 49 -3.02 -7.04 -6.70
CA MET A 49 -3.10 -6.22 -7.89
C MET A 49 -1.82 -5.38 -8.07
N LEU A 50 -1.37 -4.70 -7.01
CA LEU A 50 -0.16 -3.86 -7.07
C LEU A 50 1.11 -4.67 -7.34
N LEU A 51 1.26 -5.82 -6.68
CA LEU A 51 2.36 -6.76 -6.91
C LEU A 51 2.40 -7.24 -8.37
N ASN A 52 1.23 -7.54 -8.95
CA ASN A 52 1.13 -7.89 -10.37
C ASN A 52 1.52 -6.71 -11.28
N LYS A 53 1.08 -5.47 -10.97
CA LYS A 53 1.47 -4.28 -11.74
C LYS A 53 2.99 -4.04 -11.73
N VAL A 54 3.68 -4.32 -10.62
CA VAL A 54 5.15 -4.28 -10.58
C VAL A 54 5.74 -5.35 -11.50
N LYS A 55 5.26 -6.59 -11.37
CA LYS A 55 5.72 -7.72 -12.18
C LYS A 55 5.51 -7.53 -13.69
N THR A 56 4.40 -6.91 -14.10
CA THR A 56 4.12 -6.55 -15.50
C THR A 56 4.77 -5.24 -15.95
N LYS A 57 5.50 -4.56 -15.05
CA LYS A 57 6.16 -3.26 -15.28
C LYS A 57 5.20 -2.12 -15.63
N GLU A 58 3.94 -2.24 -15.21
CA GLU A 58 2.95 -1.16 -15.29
C GLU A 58 3.24 -0.05 -14.27
N ILE A 59 3.82 -0.40 -13.12
CA ILE A 59 4.37 0.53 -12.13
C ILE A 59 5.81 0.14 -11.78
N SER A 60 6.60 1.09 -11.28
CA SER A 60 7.92 0.81 -10.74
C SER A 60 7.85 0.26 -9.32
N GLU A 61 8.89 -0.47 -8.93
CA GLU A 61 9.12 -0.91 -7.55
C GLU A 61 9.12 0.27 -6.58
N GLU A 62 9.87 1.34 -6.89
CA GLU A 62 9.91 2.58 -6.10
C GLU A 62 8.50 3.13 -5.81
N HIS A 63 7.60 3.08 -6.78
CA HIS A 63 6.23 3.57 -6.61
C HIS A 63 5.40 2.68 -5.67
N LEU A 64 5.63 1.35 -5.69
CA LEU A 64 5.04 0.44 -4.72
C LEU A 64 5.60 0.70 -3.31
N LEU A 65 6.91 0.92 -3.17
CA LEU A 65 7.54 1.12 -1.87
C LEU A 65 7.13 2.46 -1.23
N GLU A 66 6.96 3.53 -2.01
CA GLU A 66 6.37 4.79 -1.51
C GLU A 66 4.94 4.58 -0.96
N TRP A 67 4.16 3.74 -1.65
CA TRP A 67 2.81 3.37 -1.22
C TRP A 67 2.83 2.56 0.08
N VAL A 68 3.71 1.57 0.19
CA VAL A 68 3.91 0.73 1.38
C VAL A 68 4.18 1.60 2.61
N ASN A 69 5.15 2.52 2.51
CA ASN A 69 5.45 3.46 3.58
C ASN A 69 4.22 4.27 3.99
N THR A 70 3.46 4.79 3.02
CA THR A 70 2.30 5.63 3.31
C THR A 70 1.16 4.84 3.96
N VAL A 71 0.90 3.62 3.50
CA VAL A 71 -0.13 2.74 4.08
C VAL A 71 0.25 2.26 5.48
N MET A 72 1.53 1.95 5.70
CA MET A 72 2.02 1.43 6.99
C MET A 72 2.08 2.51 8.08
N PHE A 73 2.49 3.73 7.73
CA PHE A 73 2.79 4.78 8.71
C PHE A 73 1.70 5.86 8.85
N THR A 74 0.54 5.71 8.21
CA THR A 74 -0.58 6.65 8.37
C THR A 74 -1.82 5.97 8.93
N ASP A 75 -2.56 6.69 9.79
CA ASP A 75 -3.86 6.22 10.32
C ASP A 75 -5.01 6.31 9.30
N LEU A 76 -4.70 6.63 8.03
CA LEU A 76 -5.68 6.78 6.96
C LEU A 76 -6.13 5.43 6.38
N PHE A 77 -5.33 4.39 6.58
CA PHE A 77 -5.55 3.05 6.04
C PHE A 77 -5.67 2.02 7.17
N LYS A 78 -6.42 0.95 6.91
CA LYS A 78 -6.45 -0.24 7.74
C LYS A 78 -6.50 -1.49 6.87
N TYR A 79 -6.00 -2.60 7.36
CA TYR A 79 -6.08 -3.87 6.67
C TYR A 79 -7.43 -4.54 6.91
N CYS A 80 -7.94 -5.24 5.89
CA CYS A 80 -9.18 -6.00 6.02
C CYS A 80 -9.02 -7.12 7.04
N GLU A 81 -9.93 -7.20 8.02
CA GLU A 81 -9.82 -8.06 9.21
C GLU A 81 -9.47 -9.52 8.90
N GLU A 82 -10.12 -10.11 7.89
CA GLU A 82 -9.94 -11.52 7.52
C GLU A 82 -8.51 -11.85 7.05
N TYR A 83 -7.81 -10.88 6.50
CA TYR A 83 -6.43 -11.01 5.98
C TYR A 83 -5.45 -10.14 6.78
N ARG A 84 -5.86 -9.73 7.99
CA ARG A 84 -5.11 -9.03 9.04
C ARG A 84 -3.60 -9.21 8.91
N ASP A 85 -3.21 -10.37 9.41
CA ASP A 85 -1.83 -10.70 9.72
C ASP A 85 -1.06 -11.04 8.44
N CYS A 86 -1.73 -11.67 7.45
CA CYS A 86 -1.14 -11.96 6.16
C CYS A 86 -0.74 -10.68 5.41
N ILE A 87 -1.65 -9.70 5.31
CA ILE A 87 -1.34 -8.41 4.68
C ILE A 87 -0.22 -7.70 5.45
N ALA A 88 -0.32 -7.65 6.78
CA ALA A 88 0.71 -7.03 7.61
C ALA A 88 2.10 -7.62 7.35
N SER A 89 2.22 -8.95 7.32
CA SER A 89 3.51 -9.63 7.06
C SER A 89 4.09 -9.30 5.68
N VAL A 90 3.25 -9.24 4.64
CA VAL A 90 3.70 -8.86 3.28
C VAL A 90 4.13 -7.39 3.23
N ILE A 91 3.38 -6.50 3.88
CA ILE A 91 3.71 -5.07 3.92
C ILE A 91 5.02 -4.84 4.69
N SER A 92 5.24 -5.54 5.81
CA SER A 92 6.49 -5.48 6.57
C SER A 92 7.68 -5.95 5.72
N GLU A 93 7.56 -7.07 5.02
CA GLU A 93 8.62 -7.54 4.12
C GLU A 93 8.94 -6.55 2.99
N LEU A 94 7.93 -5.87 2.45
CA LEU A 94 8.13 -4.83 1.44
C LEU A 94 8.80 -3.58 2.03
N GLU A 95 8.47 -3.21 3.26
CA GLU A 95 9.10 -2.08 3.95
C GLU A 95 10.57 -2.36 4.28
N GLU A 96 10.91 -3.58 4.71
CA GLU A 96 12.30 -4.01 4.89
C GLU A 96 13.11 -3.97 3.59
N ILE A 97 12.48 -4.26 2.44
CA ILE A 97 13.12 -4.13 1.13
C ILE A 97 13.50 -2.68 0.85
N ASP A 98 12.60 -1.73 1.15
CA ASP A 98 12.86 -0.30 0.99
C ASP A 98 13.95 0.20 1.94
N GLU A 99 13.86 -0.15 3.23
CA GLU A 99 14.83 0.27 4.26
C GLU A 99 16.24 -0.25 3.96
N GLU A 100 16.37 -1.51 3.53
CA GLU A 100 17.65 -2.13 3.23
C GLU A 100 18.17 -1.87 1.81
N GLY A 101 17.37 -1.24 0.94
CA GLY A 101 17.70 -1.04 -0.48
C GLY A 101 17.90 -2.36 -1.24
N LYS A 102 17.15 -3.39 -0.84
CA LYS A 102 17.13 -4.70 -1.52
C LYS A 102 16.28 -4.61 -2.79
N GLU A 103 16.44 -5.60 -3.68
CA GLU A 103 15.60 -5.73 -4.87
C GLU A 103 14.36 -6.58 -4.58
N LEU A 104 13.20 -6.14 -5.07
CA LEU A 104 11.97 -6.92 -5.13
C LEU A 104 11.98 -7.82 -6.38
N SER A 105 12.54 -9.02 -6.24
CA SER A 105 12.58 -9.99 -7.33
C SER A 105 11.21 -10.60 -7.66
N ASP A 106 11.05 -11.09 -8.89
CA ASP A 106 9.84 -11.81 -9.34
C ASP A 106 9.50 -13.00 -8.43
N GLU A 107 10.52 -13.70 -7.91
CA GLU A 107 10.34 -14.83 -6.98
C GLU A 107 9.71 -14.38 -5.65
N LYS A 108 10.16 -13.24 -5.11
CA LYS A 108 9.56 -12.66 -3.89
C LYS A 108 8.12 -12.23 -4.16
N ILE A 109 7.87 -11.57 -5.29
CA ILE A 109 6.51 -11.19 -5.69
C ILE A 109 5.59 -12.42 -5.73
N ASP A 110 6.04 -13.52 -6.34
CA ASP A 110 5.26 -14.77 -6.40
C ASP A 110 5.05 -15.40 -5.02
N LYS A 111 6.06 -15.35 -4.13
CA LYS A 111 5.93 -15.77 -2.73
C LYS A 111 4.83 -14.96 -2.01
N TYR A 112 4.86 -13.64 -2.15
CA TYR A 112 3.93 -12.72 -1.49
C TYR A 112 2.49 -12.90 -2.02
N ILE A 113 2.32 -13.00 -3.34
CA ILE A 113 1.01 -13.30 -3.94
C ILE A 113 0.49 -14.66 -3.45
N SER A 114 1.32 -15.70 -3.42
CA SER A 114 0.93 -17.03 -2.92
C SER A 114 0.49 -16.99 -1.46
N ALA A 115 1.19 -16.23 -0.61
CA ALA A 115 0.82 -16.02 0.80
C ALA A 115 -0.55 -15.32 0.92
N LEU A 116 -0.75 -14.22 0.19
CA LEU A 116 -2.01 -13.46 0.16
C LEU A 116 -3.20 -14.29 -0.34
N VAL A 117 -3.01 -15.10 -1.39
CA VAL A 117 -4.06 -15.98 -1.92
C VAL A 117 -4.46 -17.07 -0.92
N LYS A 118 -3.50 -17.60 -0.16
CA LYS A 118 -3.72 -18.68 0.81
C LYS A 118 -4.07 -18.18 2.22
N ASN A 119 -4.02 -16.86 2.44
CA ASN A 119 -4.13 -16.23 3.75
C ASN A 119 -3.12 -16.80 4.77
N ILE A 120 -1.83 -16.81 4.40
CA ILE A 120 -0.73 -17.33 5.24
C ILE A 120 0.24 -16.19 5.53
N GLU A 121 0.67 -16.07 6.78
CA GLU A 121 1.73 -15.14 7.21
C GLU A 121 3.11 -15.60 6.70
N LEU A 122 3.99 -14.64 6.38
CA LEU A 122 5.31 -14.90 5.78
C LEU A 122 6.43 -15.22 6.78
#